data_AF-X0XC07-F1
#
_entry.id   AF-X0XC07-F1
#
_cell.length_a   1.000
_cell.length_b   1.000
_cell.length_c   1.000
_cell.angle_alpha   90.00
_cell.angle_beta   90.00
_cell.angle_gamma   90.00
#
_symmetry.space_group_name_H-M   'P 1'
#
loop_
_entity.id
_entity.type
_entity.pdbx_description
1 polymer ?
#
loop_
_entity_poly.entity_id
_entity_poly.type
_entity_poly.pdbx_seq_one_letter_code
_entity_poly.pdbx_strand_id
1 'polypeptide(L)'
;MKKPGQVALMSFPQVDLALGKPRPVLLVAPVPGPYDDWLVCMFSTKLQQALRGFDEVIDSDASDFHSSGLKVPSVIRVARLAVVSADLL
;
A
#
# COMPACT_ATOMS: atom_id res chain seq x y z
N MET A 1 7.34 -14.86 5.60
CA MET A 1 7.18 -14.94 4.13
C MET A 1 6.14 -13.92 3.72
N LYS A 2 6.41 -13.15 2.67
CA LYS A 2 5.50 -12.12 2.14
C LYS A 2 4.29 -12.79 1.46
N LYS A 3 3.09 -12.23 1.60
CA LYS A 3 1.86 -12.73 0.96
C LYS A 3 0.93 -11.58 0.56
N PRO A 4 0.07 -11.76 -0.47
CA PRO A 4 -0.99 -10.81 -0.79
C PRO A 4 -1.84 -10.44 0.43
N GLY A 5 -2.25 -9.18 0.50
CA GLY A 5 -3.04 -8.64 1.61
C GLY A 5 -2.22 -8.14 2.80
N GLN A 6 -0.90 -8.36 2.83
CA GLN A 6 -0.04 -7.80 3.88
C GLN A 6 0.24 -6.31 3.67
N VAL A 7 0.43 -5.62 4.79
CA VAL A 7 0.89 -4.23 4.82
C VAL A 7 2.39 -4.20 5.09
N ALA A 8 3.14 -3.47 4.28
CA ALA A 8 4.55 -3.17 4.47
C ALA A 8 4.76 -1.66 4.61
N LEU A 9 5.94 -1.24 5.05
CA LEU A 9 6.29 0.19 5.17
C LEU A 9 7.47 0.50 4.28
N MET A 10 7.29 1.39 3.31
CA MET A 10 8.36 1.79 2.39
C MET A 10 8.25 3.27 2.01
N SER A 11 9.36 3.86 1.52
CA SER A 11 9.34 5.19 0.93
C SER A 11 8.75 5.14 -0.47
N PHE A 12 7.42 5.21 -0.55
CA PHE A 12 6.71 5.14 -1.83
C PHE A 12 7.08 6.34 -2.72
N PRO A 13 7.45 6.11 -4.00
CA PRO A 13 7.90 7.17 -4.90
C PRO A 13 6.77 8.15 -5.21
N GLN A 14 7.12 9.41 -5.38
CA GLN A 14 6.22 10.42 -5.93
C GLN A 14 6.16 10.31 -7.46
N VAL A 15 5.26 11.08 -8.09
CA VAL A 15 5.05 11.03 -9.55
C VAL A 15 6.25 11.53 -10.36
N ASP A 16 7.13 12.30 -9.73
CA ASP A 16 8.42 12.75 -10.25
C ASP A 16 9.56 11.76 -9.91
N LEU A 17 9.22 10.57 -9.40
CA LEU A 17 10.13 9.53 -8.93
C LEU A 17 10.98 9.90 -7.71
N ALA A 18 10.76 11.07 -7.10
CA ALA A 18 11.43 11.43 -5.88
C ALA A 18 10.96 10.52 -4.73
N LEU A 19 11.90 10.10 -3.88
CA LEU A 19 11.56 9.32 -2.69
C LEU A 19 10.72 10.17 -1.74
N GLY A 20 9.54 9.66 -1.42
CA GLY A 20 8.65 10.27 -0.44
C GLY A 20 9.01 9.91 0.99
N LYS A 21 8.18 10.40 1.92
CA LYS A 21 8.17 9.89 3.31
C LYS A 21 7.76 8.42 3.33
N PRO A 22 8.16 7.64 4.35
CA PRO A 22 7.65 6.29 4.55
C PRO A 22 6.12 6.26 4.59
N ARG A 23 5.53 5.32 3.85
CA ARG A 23 4.09 5.11 3.75
C ARG A 23 3.79 3.61 3.85
N PRO A 24 2.66 3.23 4.49
CA PRO A 24 2.18 1.88 4.37
C PRO A 24 1.84 1.58 2.91
N VAL A 25 2.09 0.35 2.49
CA VAL A 25 1.73 -0.16 1.17
C VAL A 25 1.07 -1.53 1.31
N LEU A 26 0.06 -1.79 0.49
CA LEU A 26 -0.58 -3.09 0.37
C LEU A 26 0.22 -3.94 -0.61
N LEU A 27 0.64 -5.14 -0.18
CA LEU A 27 1.16 -6.17 -1.08
C LEU A 27 -0.02 -6.75 -1.87
N VAL A 28 -0.10 -6.42 -3.16
CA VAL A 28 -1.19 -6.87 -4.03
C VAL A 28 -0.89 -8.26 -4.56
N ALA A 29 0.28 -8.45 -5.18
CA ALA A 29 0.70 -9.72 -5.75
C ALA A 29 2.22 -9.77 -5.96
N PRO A 30 2.85 -10.96 -5.90
CA PRO A 30 4.19 -11.14 -6.43
C PRO A 30 4.17 -10.94 -7.96
N VAL A 31 5.21 -10.30 -8.50
CA VAL A 31 5.37 -10.14 -9.94
C VAL A 31 5.88 -11.46 -10.53
N PRO A 32 5.25 -12.01 -11.59
CA PRO A 32 5.75 -13.20 -12.25
C PRO A 32 7.14 -12.95 -12.84
N GLY A 33 8.10 -13.83 -12.55
CA GLY A 33 9.45 -13.71 -13.09
C GLY A 33 10.51 -14.33 -12.19
N PRO A 34 11.79 -14.16 -12.54
CA PRO A 34 12.91 -14.69 -11.77
C PRO A 34 13.30 -13.83 -10.56
N TYR A 35 12.75 -12.62 -10.44
CA TYR A 35 13.07 -11.65 -9.38
C TYR A 35 12.00 -11.66 -8.29
N ASP A 36 12.40 -11.43 -7.03
CA ASP A 36 11.47 -11.27 -5.91
C ASP A 36 10.90 -9.84 -5.90
N ASP A 37 10.12 -9.53 -6.93
CA ASP A 37 9.45 -8.24 -7.10
C ASP A 37 7.98 -8.34 -6.72
N TRP A 38 7.40 -7.23 -6.26
CA TRP A 38 6.02 -7.15 -5.80
C TRP A 38 5.30 -5.97 -6.41
N LEU A 39 4.06 -6.22 -6.86
CA LEU A 39 3.09 -5.16 -7.14
C LEU A 39 2.52 -4.68 -5.81
N VAL A 40 2.69 -3.39 -5.54
CA VAL A 40 2.23 -2.77 -4.29
C VAL A 40 1.32 -1.57 -4.57
N CYS A 41 0.39 -1.31 -3.65
CA CYS A 41 -0.55 -0.19 -3.72
C CYS A 41 -0.39 0.74 -2.51
N MET A 42 -0.35 2.05 -2.72
CA MET A 42 -0.10 3.02 -1.67
C MET A 42 -1.29 3.22 -0.72
N PHE A 43 -1.03 3.26 0.59
CA PHE A 43 -1.96 3.83 1.56
C PHE A 43 -1.70 5.33 1.79
N SER A 44 -2.77 6.07 2.03
CA SER A 44 -2.73 7.46 2.49
C SER A 44 -3.66 7.66 3.68
N THR A 45 -3.25 8.45 4.66
CA THR A 45 -4.13 8.91 5.75
C THR A 45 -5.03 10.07 5.32
N LYS A 46 -4.83 10.62 4.12
CA LYS A 46 -5.63 11.72 3.57
C LYS A 46 -6.94 11.20 2.98
N LEU A 47 -7.89 10.83 3.84
CA LEU A 47 -9.19 10.27 3.44
C LEU A 47 -9.99 11.18 2.49
N GLN A 48 -9.84 12.50 2.62
CA GLN A 48 -10.50 13.49 1.74
C GLN A 48 -10.06 13.39 0.27
N GLN A 49 -8.98 12.66 -0.03
CA GLN A 49 -8.52 12.42 -1.39
C GLN A 49 -9.07 11.12 -1.99
N ALA A 50 -9.88 10.36 -1.25
CA ALA A 50 -10.47 9.11 -1.71
C ALA A 50 -11.49 9.36 -2.82
N LEU A 51 -11.40 8.58 -3.89
CA LEU A 51 -12.40 8.54 -4.95
C LEU A 51 -13.41 7.42 -4.67
N ARG A 52 -14.65 7.78 -4.35
CA ARG A 52 -15.71 6.81 -4.03
C ARG A 52 -15.94 5.84 -5.20
N GLY A 53 -16.00 4.54 -4.88
CA GLY A 53 -16.19 3.47 -5.87
C GLY A 53 -14.92 3.11 -6.66
N PHE A 54 -13.78 3.69 -6.30
CA PHE A 54 -12.49 3.41 -6.93
C PHE A 54 -11.39 3.15 -5.89
N ASP A 55 -11.24 4.06 -4.92
CA ASP A 55 -10.37 3.86 -3.78
C ASP A 55 -11.12 3.12 -2.65
N GLU A 56 -10.39 2.38 -1.82
CA GLU A 56 -10.94 1.64 -0.67
C GLU A 56 -10.55 2.33 0.63
N VAL A 57 -11.56 2.73 1.42
CA VAL A 57 -11.35 3.36 2.73
C VAL A 57 -11.36 2.27 3.80
N ILE A 58 -10.29 2.21 4.58
CA ILE A 58 -10.15 1.32 5.73
C ILE A 58 -10.40 2.16 6.99
N ASP A 59 -11.55 1.91 7.62
CA ASP A 59 -11.93 2.51 8.90
C ASP A 59 -11.37 1.70 10.08
N SER A 60 -11.28 2.33 11.26
CA SER A 60 -10.94 1.67 12.52
C SER A 60 -11.90 0.55 12.92
N ASP A 61 -13.15 0.60 12.45
CA ASP A 61 -14.17 -0.40 12.73
C ASP A 61 -14.09 -1.64 11.81
N ALA A 62 -13.19 -1.64 10.81
CA ALA A 62 -13.00 -2.81 9.96
C ALA A 62 -12.45 -4.00 10.77
N SER A 63 -13.00 -5.20 10.54
CA SER A 63 -12.72 -6.40 11.34
C SER A 63 -11.24 -6.79 11.39
N ASP A 64 -10.49 -6.44 10.35
CA ASP A 64 -9.07 -6.73 10.19
C ASP A 64 -8.16 -5.52 10.45
N PHE A 65 -8.72 -4.34 10.81
CA PHE A 65 -7.96 -3.10 11.00
C PHE A 65 -6.85 -3.27 12.04
N HIS A 66 -7.17 -3.81 13.21
CA HIS A 66 -6.19 -4.03 14.29
C HIS A 66 -5.10 -5.03 13.88
N SER A 67 -5.45 -6.07 13.12
CA SER A 67 -4.48 -7.06 12.63
C SER A 67 -3.67 -6.58 11.42
N SER A 68 -4.09 -5.50 10.75
CA SER A 68 -3.41 -4.97 9.55
C SER A 68 -2.09 -4.27 9.85
N GLY A 69 -1.91 -3.78 11.09
CA GLY A 69 -0.77 -2.93 11.48
C GLY A 69 -0.95 -1.44 11.14
N LEU A 70 -2.06 -1.04 10.50
CA LEU A 70 -2.43 0.36 10.37
C LEU A 70 -2.73 0.95 11.74
N LYS A 71 -2.27 2.19 11.97
CA LYS A 71 -2.45 2.90 13.25
C LYS A 71 -3.65 3.84 13.26
N VAL A 72 -4.07 4.28 12.07
CA VAL A 72 -5.14 5.27 11.88
C VAL A 72 -5.92 4.92 10.61
N PRO A 73 -7.21 5.30 10.52
CA PRO A 73 -8.00 5.16 9.30
C PRO A 73 -7.23 5.69 8.09
N SER A 74 -7.26 4.91 7.02
CA SER A 74 -6.44 5.14 5.83
C SER A 74 -7.22 4.77 4.57
N VAL A 75 -6.75 5.22 3.41
CA VAL A 75 -7.32 4.89 2.11
C VAL A 75 -6.26 4.21 1.24
N ILE A 76 -6.62 3.08 0.64
CA ILE A 76 -5.85 2.45 -0.44
C ILE A 76 -6.12 3.26 -1.71
N ARG A 77 -5.09 3.92 -2.24
CA ARG A 77 -5.18 4.73 -3.46
C ARG A 77 -4.95 3.84 -4.67
N VAL A 78 -6.02 3.30 -5.26
CA VAL A 78 -5.94 2.24 -6.29
C VAL A 78 -5.19 2.68 -7.55
N ALA A 79 -5.23 3.97 -7.89
CA ALA A 79 -4.46 4.54 -9.01
C ALA A 79 -2.97 4.77 -8.67
N ARG A 80 -2.49 4.40 -7.49
CA ARG A 80 -1.11 4.63 -7.01
C ARG A 80 -0.43 3.30 -6.75
N LEU A 81 -0.06 2.64 -7.84
CA LEU A 81 0.63 1.36 -7.86
C LEU A 81 2.13 1.54 -8.18
N ALA A 82 2.95 0.60 -7.72
CA ALA A 82 4.35 0.48 -8.10
C ALA A 82 4.79 -0.98 -8.10
N VAL A 83 5.78 -1.31 -8.93
CA VAL A 83 6.55 -2.56 -8.82
C VAL A 83 7.83 -2.25 -8.06
N VAL A 84 8.11 -3.03 -7.03
CA VAL A 84 9.26 -2.82 -6.14
C VAL A 84 9.93 -4.14 -5.80
N SER A 85 11.24 -4.12 -5.60
CA SER A 85 11.96 -5.26 -5.03
C SER A 85 11.48 -5.55 -3.61
N ALA A 86 11.39 -6.82 -3.26
CA ALA A 86 11.06 -7.30 -1.92
C ALA A 86 12.04 -6.84 -0.83
N ASP A 87 13.24 -6.36 -1.19
CA ASP A 87 14.21 -5.76 -0.24
C ASP A 87 13.77 -4.37 0.28
N LEU A 88 12.80 -3.74 -0.40
CA LEU A 88 12.24 -2.44 -0.03
C LEU A 88 11.01 -2.54 0.89
N LEU A 89 10.53 -3.77 1.18
CA LEU A 89 9.25 -4.06 1.84
C LEU A 89 9.41 -4.62 3.25
#